data_AF-A0AAJ0M266-F1
#
_entry.id   AF-A0AAJ0M266-F1
#
_cell.length_a   1.000
_cell.length_b   1.000
_cell.length_c   1.000
_cell.angle_alpha   90.00
_cell.angle_beta   90.00
_cell.angle_gamma   90.00
#
_symmetry.space_group_name_H-M   'P 1'
#
loop_
_entity.id
_entity.type
_entity.pdbx_description
1 polymer ?
#
loop_
_entity_poly.entity_id
_entity_poly.type
_entity_poly.pdbx_seq_one_letter_code
_entity_poly.pdbx_strand_id
1 'polypeptide(L)'
;MNPPPPESPPLSSLSPPLLLHPSQKAAIAHIRSTTLALAPAATQTIHHILRMSNLLPPAEIHAALLSAIVTQARVALHFHPDRPVTPVFADGKNKDKNNETIAQSLLDDGVYRNQFETGVSNGSLSAFRGGVRDLWERELFGGAYHNHNHHHSHSHTQEDEQGDTSSIGWRGLRPKYGALGLLGGGTSDDGPAPRFGSCYLVLKREVLARCTFTFGGSQDLPRWRGTVDCFDAVLAAVLEEAFVRESVLGMPGVVRPPELVRRVLDGGSEGVREGLKMSRNLDHYIEAQIHGEVRLDRDVEILVADPSFQEGETGGDLMALSERFGFPLRWHAGSHIGVAEVPADFRGPTMPSLAARVARDGIVDARAIGDAVRELKRNPDTWRDRGSYDEVLQELKLLWHVLVRYGRSPGTTTSSTT
;
A
#
# COMPACT_ATOMS: atom_id res chain seq x y z
N MET A 1 38.13 23.72 2.21
CA MET A 1 37.86 22.40 1.60
C MET A 1 36.77 21.76 2.42
N ASN A 2 35.56 21.64 1.88
CA ASN A 2 34.51 20.89 2.56
C ASN A 2 34.87 19.39 2.50
N PRO A 3 34.60 18.62 3.57
CA PRO A 3 34.82 17.18 3.54
C PRO A 3 33.95 16.56 2.42
N PRO A 4 34.41 15.47 1.79
CA PRO A 4 33.60 14.74 0.83
C PRO A 4 32.29 14.27 1.50
N PRO A 5 31.18 14.17 0.75
CA PRO A 5 29.95 13.61 1.29
C PRO A 5 30.23 12.18 1.80
N PRO A 6 29.61 11.76 2.91
CA PRO A 6 29.80 10.41 3.44
C PRO A 6 29.41 9.38 2.38
N GLU A 7 30.29 8.39 2.16
CA GLU A 7 29.98 7.24 1.32
C GLU A 7 28.72 6.55 1.85
N SER A 8 27.76 6.28 0.95
CA SER A 8 26.55 5.54 1.29
C SER A 8 26.95 4.20 1.93
N PRO A 9 26.37 3.82 3.09
CA PRO A 9 26.67 2.53 3.68
C PRO A 9 26.27 1.42 2.70
N PRO A 10 27.10 0.39 2.53
CA PRO A 10 26.74 -0.73 1.68
C PRO A 10 25.49 -1.43 2.24
N LEU A 11 24.63 -1.90 1.34
CA LEU A 11 23.44 -2.73 1.63
C LEU A 11 23.77 -3.97 2.49
N SER A 12 25.04 -4.29 2.69
CA SER A 12 25.56 -5.38 3.52
C SER A 12 25.49 -5.13 5.04
N SER A 13 25.01 -3.97 5.50
CA SER A 13 24.77 -3.68 6.92
C SER A 13 23.39 -4.14 7.43
N LEU A 14 22.58 -4.74 6.57
CA LEU A 14 21.25 -5.27 6.89
C LEU A 14 21.39 -6.69 7.49
N SER A 15 20.54 -7.03 8.46
CA SER A 15 20.40 -8.38 9.05
C SER A 15 20.47 -9.48 7.97
N PRO A 16 20.90 -10.73 8.30
CA PRO A 16 21.15 -11.77 7.30
C PRO A 16 20.02 -11.83 6.27
N PRO A 17 20.34 -11.74 4.97
CA PRO A 17 19.34 -11.48 3.94
C PRO A 17 18.31 -12.59 3.96
N LEU A 18 17.04 -12.20 4.05
CA LEU A 18 15.92 -13.11 3.88
C LEU A 18 16.17 -13.98 2.65
N LEU A 19 16.15 -15.31 2.82
CA LEU A 19 16.36 -16.22 1.70
C LEU A 19 15.14 -16.17 0.77
N LEU A 20 15.22 -15.34 -0.27
CA LEU A 20 14.16 -15.24 -1.28
C LEU A 20 14.09 -16.51 -2.13
N HIS A 21 12.86 -16.92 -2.44
CA HIS A 21 12.60 -18.00 -3.39
C HIS A 21 13.16 -17.63 -4.79
N PRO A 22 13.62 -18.60 -5.61
CA PRO A 22 14.09 -18.32 -6.97
C PRO A 22 13.13 -17.47 -7.80
N SER A 23 11.83 -17.70 -7.71
CA SER A 23 10.78 -16.90 -8.39
C SER A 23 10.76 -15.44 -7.94
N GLN A 24 10.97 -15.18 -6.64
CA GLN A 24 11.02 -13.83 -6.09
C GLN A 24 12.29 -13.11 -6.56
N LYS A 25 13.43 -13.80 -6.58
CA LYS A 25 14.69 -13.28 -7.14
C LYS A 25 14.55 -12.96 -8.63
N ALA A 26 13.92 -13.85 -9.39
CA ALA A 26 13.69 -13.67 -10.82
C ALA A 26 12.78 -12.47 -11.11
N ALA A 27 11.72 -12.26 -10.31
CA ALA A 27 10.82 -11.12 -10.43
C ALA A 27 11.58 -9.78 -10.22
N ILE A 28 12.39 -9.69 -9.15
CA ILE A 28 13.22 -8.51 -8.88
C ILE A 28 14.22 -8.29 -10.03
N ALA A 29 14.90 -9.35 -10.48
CA ALA A 29 15.87 -9.26 -11.56
C ALA A 29 15.25 -8.81 -12.88
N HIS A 30 14.00 -9.22 -13.17
CA HIS A 30 13.26 -8.79 -14.36
C HIS A 30 12.92 -7.29 -14.33
N ILE A 31 12.42 -6.79 -13.20
CA ILE A 31 12.16 -5.33 -13.05
C ILE A 31 13.47 -4.55 -13.14
N ARG A 32 14.54 -5.03 -12.49
CA ARG A 32 15.85 -4.39 -12.54
C ARG A 32 16.39 -4.30 -13.97
N SER A 33 16.37 -5.40 -14.74
CA SER A 33 16.93 -5.43 -16.09
C SER A 33 16.18 -4.51 -17.04
N THR A 34 14.85 -4.48 -16.94
CA THR A 34 14.01 -3.59 -17.75
C THR A 34 14.16 -2.11 -17.36
N THR A 35 14.46 -1.82 -16.09
CA THR A 35 14.69 -0.45 -15.60
C THR A 35 16.06 0.08 -15.97
N LEU A 36 17.10 -0.75 -15.95
CA LEU A 36 18.46 -0.35 -16.35
C LEU A 36 18.50 0.21 -17.79
N ALA A 37 17.66 -0.32 -18.69
CA ALA A 37 17.53 0.19 -20.04
C ALA A 37 16.93 1.62 -20.10
N LEU A 38 16.18 2.04 -19.08
CA LEU A 38 15.55 3.36 -18.98
C LEU A 38 16.42 4.42 -18.28
N ALA A 39 17.46 3.99 -17.55
CA ALA A 39 18.26 4.87 -16.68
C ALA A 39 18.88 6.09 -17.41
N PRO A 40 19.43 5.98 -18.64
CA PRO A 40 19.99 7.15 -19.33
C PRO A 40 18.94 8.23 -19.63
N ALA A 41 17.74 7.82 -20.09
CA ALA A 41 16.65 8.75 -20.38
C ALA A 41 16.12 9.39 -19.07
N ALA A 42 15.96 8.59 -18.02
CA ALA A 42 15.54 9.07 -16.71
C ALA A 42 16.53 10.12 -16.14
N THR A 43 17.83 9.84 -16.23
CA THR A 43 18.88 10.78 -15.78
C THR A 43 18.80 12.11 -16.52
N GLN A 44 18.57 12.09 -17.85
CA GLN A 44 18.42 13.30 -18.64
C GLN A 44 17.20 14.12 -18.19
N THR A 45 16.05 13.46 -17.99
CA THR A 45 14.84 14.12 -17.48
C THR A 45 15.07 14.74 -16.11
N ILE A 46 15.66 14.00 -15.16
CA ILE A 46 15.97 14.49 -13.82
C ILE A 46 16.87 15.73 -13.91
N HIS A 47 17.98 15.64 -14.65
CA HIS A 47 18.93 16.75 -14.75
C HIS A 47 18.33 17.96 -15.45
N HIS A 48 17.45 17.75 -16.44
CA HIS A 48 16.73 18.84 -17.09
C HIS A 48 15.81 19.55 -16.10
N ILE A 49 14.96 18.83 -15.37
CA ILE A 49 14.03 19.39 -14.39
C ILE A 49 14.77 20.15 -13.29
N LEU A 50 15.87 19.58 -12.77
CA LEU A 50 16.70 20.24 -11.76
C LEU A 50 17.27 21.57 -12.28
N ARG A 51 17.82 21.61 -13.50
CA ARG A 51 18.31 22.86 -14.11
C ARG A 51 17.19 23.89 -14.31
N MET A 52 16.06 23.46 -14.85
CA MET A 52 14.88 24.34 -15.07
C MET A 52 14.31 24.87 -13.75
N SER A 53 14.56 24.18 -12.65
CA SER A 53 14.14 24.55 -11.29
C SER A 53 15.22 25.32 -10.51
N ASN A 54 16.32 25.71 -11.15
CA ASN A 54 17.46 26.39 -10.52
C ASN A 54 18.10 25.60 -9.36
N LEU A 55 18.10 24.27 -9.46
CA LEU A 55 18.72 23.34 -8.51
C LEU A 55 20.05 22.85 -9.09
N LEU A 56 21.14 23.44 -8.61
CA LEU A 56 22.49 23.22 -9.13
C LEU A 56 23.47 22.80 -8.01
N PRO A 57 24.47 21.95 -8.31
CA PRO A 57 24.64 21.21 -9.56
C PRO A 57 23.71 19.96 -9.63
N PRO A 58 23.09 19.66 -10.79
CA PRO A 58 22.08 18.59 -10.88
C PRO A 58 22.59 17.20 -10.51
N ALA A 59 23.85 16.89 -10.81
CA ALA A 59 24.42 15.58 -10.52
C ALA A 59 24.54 15.30 -9.02
N GLU A 60 24.94 16.31 -8.23
CA GLU A 60 25.07 16.17 -6.77
C GLU A 60 23.70 16.04 -6.11
N ILE A 61 22.73 16.86 -6.54
CA ILE A 61 21.36 16.80 -6.03
C ILE A 61 20.71 15.47 -6.40
N HIS A 62 20.90 14.99 -7.62
CA HIS A 62 20.41 13.67 -8.04
C HIS A 62 20.97 12.55 -7.15
N ALA A 63 22.29 12.51 -6.94
CA ALA A 63 22.92 11.52 -6.08
C ALA A 63 22.43 11.62 -4.62
N ALA A 64 22.26 12.84 -4.11
CA ALA A 64 21.74 13.09 -2.77
C ALA A 64 20.29 12.60 -2.61
N LEU A 65 19.43 12.81 -3.61
CA LEU A 65 18.05 12.32 -3.61
C LEU A 65 18.00 10.79 -3.57
N LEU A 66 18.79 10.11 -4.42
CA LEU A 66 18.85 8.64 -4.40
C LEU A 66 19.34 8.13 -3.04
N SER A 67 20.37 8.74 -2.47
CA SER A 67 20.88 8.39 -1.14
C SER A 67 19.83 8.61 -0.04
N ALA A 68 19.12 9.74 -0.06
CA ALA A 68 18.05 10.05 0.86
C ALA A 68 16.91 9.02 0.77
N ILE A 69 16.49 8.65 -0.45
CA ILE A 69 15.44 7.63 -0.65
C ILE A 69 15.87 6.29 -0.05
N VAL A 70 17.08 5.82 -0.33
CA VAL A 70 17.59 4.54 0.21
C VAL A 70 17.64 4.57 1.74
N THR A 71 17.99 5.71 2.34
CA THR A 71 18.24 5.81 3.78
C THR A 71 16.99 6.13 4.60
N GLN A 72 16.02 6.84 4.02
CA GLN A 72 14.87 7.42 4.73
C GLN A 72 13.53 6.82 4.31
N ALA A 73 13.39 6.32 3.07
CA ALA A 73 12.09 5.86 2.62
C ALA A 73 11.63 4.62 3.40
N ARG A 74 10.32 4.46 3.50
CA ARG A 74 9.66 3.33 4.15
C ARG A 74 8.50 2.86 3.30
N VAL A 75 8.25 1.56 3.30
CA VAL A 75 7.05 0.99 2.67
C VAL A 75 5.94 0.94 3.71
N ALA A 76 4.75 1.41 3.35
CA ALA A 76 3.55 1.28 4.14
C ALA A 76 2.60 0.24 3.51
N LEU A 77 2.12 -0.68 4.33
CA LEU A 77 1.09 -1.66 3.97
C LEU A 77 -0.26 -1.20 4.52
N HIS A 78 -1.11 -0.64 3.66
CA HIS A 78 -2.46 -0.22 4.02
C HIS A 78 -3.43 -1.41 4.05
N PHE A 79 -4.26 -1.45 5.09
CA PHE A 79 -5.28 -2.48 5.26
C PHE A 79 -6.48 -1.93 6.06
N HIS A 80 -7.59 -2.66 5.99
CA HIS A 80 -8.72 -2.45 6.88
C HIS A 80 -8.73 -3.58 7.91
N PRO A 81 -8.53 -3.29 9.20
CA PRO A 81 -8.28 -4.30 10.24
C PRO A 81 -9.49 -5.23 10.47
N ASP A 82 -10.68 -4.75 10.19
CA ASP A 82 -11.93 -5.39 10.54
C ASP A 82 -12.59 -6.13 9.34
N ARG A 83 -11.92 -6.16 8.18
CA ARG A 83 -12.43 -6.90 7.02
C ARG A 83 -12.39 -8.39 7.31
N PRO A 84 -13.46 -9.14 7.01
CA PRO A 84 -13.48 -10.57 7.17
C PRO A 84 -12.54 -11.21 6.15
N VAL A 85 -11.63 -12.05 6.63
CA VAL A 85 -10.80 -12.90 5.79
C VAL A 85 -11.69 -14.00 5.22
N THR A 86 -11.45 -14.39 3.97
CA THR A 86 -12.02 -15.62 3.41
C THR A 86 -10.85 -16.52 3.05
N PRO A 87 -10.27 -17.25 4.03
CA PRO A 87 -9.06 -18.02 3.80
C PRO A 87 -9.32 -19.05 2.71
N VAL A 88 -8.54 -19.01 1.63
CA VAL A 88 -8.61 -20.04 0.59
C VAL A 88 -8.10 -21.40 1.13
N PHE A 89 -7.35 -21.35 2.23
CA PHE A 89 -6.79 -22.50 2.95
C PHE A 89 -7.67 -23.02 4.10
N ALA A 90 -8.92 -22.58 4.24
CA ALA A 90 -9.82 -23.25 5.18
C ALA A 90 -10.21 -24.62 4.60
N ASP A 91 -9.33 -25.61 4.74
CA ASP A 91 -9.74 -27.00 4.78
C ASP A 91 -10.90 -27.04 5.77
N GLY A 92 -12.11 -27.35 5.28
CA GLY A 92 -13.42 -27.03 5.89
C GLY A 92 -13.73 -27.63 7.27
N LYS A 93 -12.70 -27.94 8.04
CA LYS A 93 -12.64 -28.43 9.42
C LYS A 93 -12.85 -27.35 10.48
N ASN A 94 -12.77 -26.06 10.14
CA ASN A 94 -12.99 -24.99 11.12
C ASN A 94 -14.00 -23.94 10.62
N LYS A 95 -15.29 -24.24 10.77
CA LYS A 95 -16.40 -23.36 10.36
C LYS A 95 -16.38 -21.99 11.05
N ASP A 96 -15.74 -21.88 12.21
CA ASP A 96 -15.66 -20.65 13.00
C ASP A 96 -14.67 -19.62 12.43
N LYS A 97 -13.74 -20.01 11.54
CA LYS A 97 -12.80 -19.09 10.87
C LYS A 97 -13.43 -18.25 9.74
N ASN A 98 -14.69 -18.49 9.36
CA ASN A 98 -15.36 -17.76 8.29
C ASN A 98 -15.72 -16.29 8.62
N ASN A 99 -15.45 -15.85 9.85
CA ASN A 99 -15.69 -14.48 10.30
C ASN A 99 -14.45 -13.85 10.97
N GLU A 100 -13.28 -14.49 10.85
CA GLU A 100 -12.01 -13.96 11.35
C GLU A 100 -11.66 -12.66 10.60
N THR A 101 -11.28 -11.62 11.32
CA THR A 101 -10.89 -10.33 10.72
C THR A 101 -9.40 -10.31 10.36
N ILE A 102 -8.99 -9.34 9.54
CA ILE A 102 -7.56 -9.13 9.23
C ILE A 102 -6.73 -8.90 10.50
N ALA A 103 -7.23 -8.14 11.48
CA ALA A 103 -6.54 -7.90 12.74
C ALA A 103 -6.33 -9.20 13.53
N GLN A 104 -7.36 -10.04 13.62
CA GLN A 104 -7.28 -11.34 14.28
C GLN A 104 -6.29 -12.28 13.58
N SER A 105 -6.34 -12.34 12.24
CA SER A 105 -5.41 -13.18 11.47
C SER A 105 -3.96 -12.72 11.61
N LEU A 106 -3.70 -11.41 11.61
CA LEU A 106 -2.39 -10.87 11.88
C LEU A 106 -1.94 -11.17 13.31
N LEU A 107 -2.86 -11.10 14.28
CA LEU A 107 -2.57 -11.36 15.69
C LEU A 107 -2.18 -12.82 15.88
N ASP A 108 -2.89 -13.75 15.25
CA ASP A 108 -2.72 -15.19 15.39
C ASP A 108 -1.32 -15.66 14.98
N ASP A 109 -0.86 -15.28 13.78
CA ASP A 109 0.37 -15.82 13.19
C ASP A 109 1.47 -14.80 12.87
N GLY A 110 1.18 -13.50 12.94
CA GLY A 110 2.19 -12.46 12.73
C GLY A 110 2.65 -12.33 11.27
N VAL A 111 1.89 -12.81 10.29
CA VAL A 111 2.28 -12.76 8.86
C VAL A 111 1.32 -11.90 8.05
N TYR A 112 1.86 -10.88 7.38
CA TYR A 112 1.08 -10.09 6.42
C TYR A 112 0.94 -10.83 5.09
N ARG A 113 -0.31 -11.17 4.74
CA ARG A 113 -0.66 -11.98 3.58
C ARG A 113 -1.16 -11.16 2.40
N ASN A 114 -0.97 -11.70 1.21
CA ASN A 114 -1.47 -11.09 -0.02
C ASN A 114 -2.88 -11.60 -0.37
N GLN A 115 -3.52 -10.95 -1.35
CA GLN A 115 -4.90 -11.26 -1.74
C GLN A 115 -5.12 -12.71 -2.20
N PHE A 116 -4.13 -13.37 -2.81
CA PHE A 116 -4.26 -14.78 -3.22
C PHE A 116 -4.45 -15.72 -2.02
N GLU A 117 -4.02 -15.28 -0.82
CA GLU A 117 -4.10 -16.03 0.43
C GLU A 117 -5.35 -15.63 1.23
N THR A 118 -5.68 -14.33 1.29
CA THR A 118 -6.75 -13.80 2.15
C THR A 118 -8.13 -13.69 1.47
N GLY A 119 -8.16 -13.61 0.15
CA GLY A 119 -9.36 -13.26 -0.62
C GLY A 119 -9.84 -11.81 -0.44
N VAL A 120 -9.16 -11.02 0.39
CA VAL A 120 -9.54 -9.62 0.70
C VAL A 120 -8.89 -8.68 -0.30
N SER A 121 -9.68 -7.79 -0.89
CA SER A 121 -9.20 -6.82 -1.87
C SER A 121 -9.79 -5.44 -1.65
N ASN A 122 -8.94 -4.42 -1.75
CA ASN A 122 -9.33 -3.03 -1.96
C ASN A 122 -9.20 -2.63 -3.45
N GLY A 123 -8.98 -3.61 -4.33
CA GLY A 123 -8.86 -3.53 -5.79
C GLY A 123 -9.91 -4.41 -6.49
N SER A 124 -9.53 -5.18 -7.51
CA SER A 124 -10.36 -6.21 -8.14
C SER A 124 -10.26 -7.54 -7.37
N LEU A 125 -11.32 -8.37 -7.34
CA LEU A 125 -11.33 -9.72 -6.74
C LEU A 125 -10.78 -10.82 -7.69
N SER A 126 -9.95 -10.44 -8.65
CA SER A 126 -9.45 -11.34 -9.71
C SER A 126 -8.17 -12.12 -9.36
N ALA A 127 -7.91 -12.39 -8.07
CA ALA A 127 -6.69 -13.04 -7.56
C ALA A 127 -6.79 -14.57 -7.54
N PHE A 128 -6.86 -15.16 -8.73
CA PHE A 128 -6.81 -16.60 -8.97
C PHE A 128 -6.04 -16.87 -10.27
N ARG A 129 -5.54 -18.10 -10.49
CA ARG A 129 -4.79 -18.44 -11.72
C ARG A 129 -5.62 -18.12 -12.96
N GLY A 130 -5.03 -17.40 -13.92
CA GLY A 130 -5.70 -16.93 -15.13
C GLY A 130 -6.64 -15.72 -14.94
N GLY A 131 -6.90 -15.28 -13.70
CA GLY A 131 -7.65 -14.05 -13.43
C GLY A 131 -6.86 -12.81 -13.83
N VAL A 132 -7.54 -11.65 -13.93
CA VAL A 132 -6.89 -10.38 -14.30
C VAL A 132 -5.67 -10.11 -13.43
N ARG A 133 -5.71 -10.41 -12.11
CA ARG A 133 -4.58 -10.18 -11.22
C ARG A 133 -3.40 -11.11 -11.51
N ASP A 134 -3.68 -12.31 -11.98
CA ASP A 134 -2.62 -13.26 -12.30
C ASP A 134 -1.90 -12.88 -13.60
N LEU A 135 -2.65 -12.41 -14.59
CA LEU A 135 -2.16 -12.09 -15.93
C LEU A 135 -1.27 -10.83 -15.96
N TRP A 136 -1.66 -9.75 -15.29
CA TRP A 136 -0.83 -8.55 -15.24
C TRP A 136 0.42 -8.74 -14.35
N GLU A 137 0.38 -9.55 -13.29
CA GLU A 137 1.60 -9.92 -12.54
C GLU A 137 2.54 -10.78 -13.40
N ARG A 138 2.00 -11.63 -14.29
CA ARG A 138 2.80 -12.36 -15.28
C ARG A 138 3.54 -11.38 -16.19
N GLU A 139 2.86 -10.37 -16.70
CA GLU A 139 3.45 -9.37 -17.58
C GLU A 139 4.48 -8.51 -16.84
N LEU A 140 4.13 -8.00 -15.67
CA LEU A 140 4.97 -7.11 -14.86
C LEU A 140 6.29 -7.78 -14.46
N PHE A 141 6.24 -9.06 -14.05
CA PHE A 141 7.40 -9.80 -13.51
C PHE A 141 8.00 -10.78 -14.52
N GLY A 142 7.66 -10.71 -15.80
CA GLY A 142 8.21 -11.59 -16.84
C GLY A 142 7.94 -13.08 -16.58
N GLY A 143 6.77 -13.40 -16.01
CA GLY A 143 6.35 -14.77 -15.71
C GLY A 143 7.08 -15.44 -14.55
N ALA A 144 7.85 -14.70 -13.75
CA ALA A 144 8.65 -15.26 -12.67
C ALA A 144 7.86 -16.13 -11.66
N TYR A 145 6.57 -15.81 -11.45
CA TYR A 145 5.67 -16.56 -10.56
C TYR A 145 4.93 -17.71 -11.24
N HIS A 146 5.02 -17.83 -12.56
CA HIS A 146 4.24 -18.76 -13.38
C HIS A 146 5.03 -20.01 -13.80
N ASN A 147 6.33 -20.03 -13.54
CA ASN A 147 7.24 -21.09 -13.99
C ASN A 147 7.18 -22.39 -13.17
N HIS A 148 6.25 -22.53 -12.22
CA HIS A 148 6.14 -23.71 -11.34
C HIS A 148 5.50 -24.94 -12.03
N ASN A 149 5.11 -24.85 -13.29
CA ASN A 149 4.30 -25.87 -14.00
C ASN A 149 5.03 -26.60 -15.14
N HIS A 150 6.37 -26.65 -15.18
CA HIS A 150 7.07 -27.52 -16.15
C HIS A 150 7.21 -28.97 -15.66
N HIS A 151 6.09 -29.59 -15.25
CA HIS A 151 5.89 -31.02 -15.38
C HIS A 151 4.53 -31.25 -16.04
N HIS A 152 4.56 -31.87 -17.21
CA HIS A 152 3.44 -32.08 -18.13
C HIS A 152 2.28 -32.88 -17.52
N SER A 153 1.04 -32.42 -17.72
CA SER A 153 -0.11 -33.28 -18.06
C SER A 153 -1.31 -32.43 -18.48
N HIS A 154 -1.94 -32.80 -19.60
CA HIS A 154 -3.21 -32.24 -20.05
C HIS A 154 -4.36 -32.87 -19.26
N SER A 155 -4.75 -32.28 -18.13
CA SER A 155 -6.05 -32.55 -17.52
C SER A 155 -6.44 -31.43 -16.56
N HIS A 156 -7.54 -30.73 -16.87
CA HIS A 156 -8.20 -29.82 -15.93
C HIS A 156 -8.91 -30.64 -14.84
N THR A 157 -8.17 -31.05 -13.82
CA THR A 157 -8.72 -31.54 -12.56
C THR A 157 -7.91 -31.00 -11.40
N GLN A 158 -8.58 -30.93 -10.25
CA GLN A 158 -8.28 -30.22 -9.00
C GLN A 158 -6.96 -30.61 -8.27
N GLU A 159 -5.98 -31.21 -8.97
CA GLU A 159 -4.76 -31.82 -8.41
C GLU A 159 -3.46 -31.02 -8.73
N ASP A 160 -3.58 -29.80 -9.27
CA ASP A 160 -2.42 -28.92 -9.57
C ASP A 160 -1.72 -28.32 -8.32
N GLU A 161 -2.16 -28.66 -7.10
CA GLU A 161 -1.53 -28.19 -5.86
C GLU A 161 -0.29 -29.02 -5.45
N GLN A 162 -0.08 -30.21 -6.02
CA GLN A 162 1.03 -31.11 -5.63
C GLN A 162 2.40 -30.76 -6.25
N GLY A 163 2.50 -29.76 -7.13
CA GLY A 163 3.75 -29.40 -7.82
C GLY A 163 4.64 -28.38 -7.11
N ASP A 164 4.17 -27.77 -6.01
CA ASP A 164 4.91 -26.72 -5.32
C ASP A 164 5.66 -27.29 -4.11
N THR A 165 6.99 -27.32 -4.20
CA THR A 165 7.88 -27.79 -3.13
C THR A 165 8.12 -26.74 -2.06
N SER A 166 7.56 -25.52 -2.19
CA SER A 166 7.63 -24.50 -1.15
C SER A 166 6.61 -24.80 -0.04
N SER A 167 7.05 -24.68 1.21
CA SER A 167 6.18 -24.84 2.40
C SER A 167 5.05 -23.81 2.50
N ILE A 168 5.02 -22.80 1.61
CA ILE A 168 4.09 -21.66 1.60
C ILE A 168 3.16 -21.66 0.38
N GLY A 169 3.37 -22.55 -0.59
CA GLY A 169 2.59 -22.63 -1.84
C GLY A 169 2.68 -21.40 -2.74
N TRP A 170 2.20 -21.54 -3.97
CA TRP A 170 2.42 -20.55 -5.04
C TRP A 170 1.75 -19.22 -4.72
N ARG A 171 0.67 -19.25 -3.94
CA ARG A 171 -0.06 -18.07 -3.43
C ARG A 171 0.81 -17.28 -2.46
N GLY A 172 1.51 -17.94 -1.53
CA GLY A 172 2.41 -17.30 -0.57
C GLY A 172 3.67 -16.70 -1.21
N LEU A 173 4.09 -17.24 -2.37
CA LEU A 173 5.21 -16.72 -3.14
C LEU A 173 4.93 -15.34 -3.77
N ARG A 174 3.66 -15.03 -4.05
CA ARG A 174 3.22 -13.78 -4.70
C ARG A 174 3.60 -12.54 -3.88
N PRO A 175 3.80 -11.38 -4.54
CA PRO A 175 4.21 -10.19 -3.84
C PRO A 175 3.09 -9.60 -2.99
N LYS A 176 3.48 -8.93 -1.90
CA LYS A 176 2.59 -8.11 -1.08
C LYS A 176 2.67 -6.67 -1.61
N TYR A 177 1.54 -5.97 -1.61
CA TYR A 177 1.45 -4.63 -2.22
C TYR A 177 1.28 -3.59 -1.13
N GLY A 178 2.10 -2.55 -1.21
CA GLY A 178 2.04 -1.37 -0.36
C GLY A 178 2.38 -0.12 -1.16
N ALA A 179 2.73 0.96 -0.48
CA ALA A 179 3.19 2.18 -1.12
C ALA A 179 4.45 2.72 -0.43
N LEU A 180 5.36 3.28 -1.22
CA LEU A 180 6.59 3.87 -0.73
C LEU A 180 6.35 5.32 -0.27
N GLY A 181 6.57 5.57 1.01
CA GLY A 181 6.67 6.93 1.56
C GLY A 181 8.11 7.42 1.46
N LEU A 182 8.34 8.50 0.70
CA LEU A 182 9.68 9.09 0.53
C LEU A 182 10.24 9.75 1.81
N LEU A 183 9.39 10.02 2.81
CA LEU A 183 9.74 10.73 4.06
C LEU A 183 9.45 9.87 5.30
N GLY A 184 10.21 8.80 5.56
CA GLY A 184 10.19 8.11 6.87
C GLY A 184 8.91 7.35 7.26
N GLY A 185 7.92 7.23 6.36
CA GLY A 185 6.62 6.60 6.67
C GLY A 185 5.41 7.28 6.04
N GLY A 186 5.61 8.43 5.39
CA GLY A 186 4.56 9.14 4.66
C GLY A 186 4.74 10.65 4.73
N THR A 187 4.09 11.36 3.82
CA THR A 187 4.02 12.84 3.81
C THR A 187 2.77 13.35 4.54
N SER A 188 1.96 12.43 5.05
CA SER A 188 0.65 12.67 5.65
C SER A 188 0.35 11.65 6.74
N ASP A 189 -0.63 12.00 7.57
CA ASP A 189 -1.04 11.19 8.72
C ASP A 189 -1.83 9.93 8.33
N ASP A 190 -2.36 9.92 7.11
CA ASP A 190 -3.06 8.80 6.48
C ASP A 190 -2.17 7.96 5.58
N GLY A 191 -0.84 8.09 5.71
CA GLY A 191 0.12 7.29 4.96
C GLY A 191 0.16 7.58 3.45
N PRO A 192 1.01 6.87 2.69
CA PRO A 192 1.24 7.14 1.27
C PRO A 192 0.11 6.67 0.34
N ALA A 193 -0.79 5.77 0.78
CA ALA A 193 -1.87 5.27 -0.08
C ALA A 193 -3.17 4.93 0.70
N PRO A 194 -3.82 5.94 1.33
CA PRO A 194 -5.00 5.73 2.17
C PRO A 194 -6.20 5.13 1.43
N ARG A 195 -6.24 5.19 0.09
CA ARG A 195 -7.27 4.51 -0.70
C ARG A 195 -7.39 3.01 -0.39
N PHE A 196 -6.33 2.37 0.13
CA PHE A 196 -6.26 0.93 0.35
C PHE A 196 -6.48 0.50 1.79
N GLY A 197 -6.72 1.41 2.73
CA GLY A 197 -6.91 1.00 4.11
C GLY A 197 -6.93 2.16 5.08
N SER A 198 -7.73 1.99 6.13
CA SER A 198 -7.84 2.91 7.26
C SER A 198 -6.67 2.78 8.23
N CYS A 199 -6.01 1.62 8.27
CA CYS A 199 -4.82 1.40 9.08
C CYS A 199 -3.64 1.06 8.16
N TYR A 200 -2.42 1.22 8.65
CA TYR A 200 -1.24 0.81 7.91
C TYR A 200 -0.07 0.41 8.80
N LEU A 201 0.71 -0.56 8.33
CA LEU A 201 2.00 -0.93 8.93
C LEU A 201 3.09 -0.19 8.17
N VAL A 202 3.94 0.56 8.88
CA VAL A 202 5.19 1.07 8.31
C VAL A 202 6.27 0.03 8.53
N LEU A 203 6.94 -0.36 7.45
CA LEU A 203 7.93 -1.41 7.47
C LEU A 203 9.34 -0.86 7.61
N LYS A 204 10.20 -1.56 8.35
CA LYS A 204 11.61 -1.23 8.50
C LYS A 204 12.31 -1.17 7.14
N ARG A 205 13.34 -0.33 7.06
CA ARG A 205 14.06 0.00 5.81
C ARG A 205 14.63 -1.21 5.09
N GLU A 206 15.02 -2.26 5.82
CA GLU A 206 15.57 -3.52 5.30
C GLU A 206 14.64 -4.17 4.26
N VAL A 207 13.33 -3.89 4.34
CA VAL A 207 12.33 -4.40 3.37
C VAL A 207 12.55 -3.83 1.96
N LEU A 208 13.11 -2.63 1.82
CA LEU A 208 13.37 -2.02 0.50
C LEU A 208 14.26 -2.89 -0.40
N ALA A 209 15.18 -3.65 0.18
CA ALA A 209 16.10 -4.52 -0.55
C ALA A 209 15.41 -5.65 -1.33
N ARG A 210 14.15 -5.96 -1.00
CA ARG A 210 13.32 -6.97 -1.66
C ARG A 210 12.05 -6.37 -2.25
N CYS A 211 12.03 -5.07 -2.52
CA CYS A 211 10.93 -4.39 -3.18
C CYS A 211 11.25 -4.09 -4.64
N THR A 212 10.20 -4.15 -5.46
CA THR A 212 10.13 -3.44 -6.74
C THR A 212 9.11 -2.29 -6.61
N PHE A 213 9.21 -1.32 -7.51
CA PHE A 213 8.42 -0.10 -7.44
C PHE A 213 7.83 0.26 -8.79
N THR A 214 6.65 0.87 -8.76
CA THR A 214 6.03 1.54 -9.91
C THR A 214 5.54 2.91 -9.51
N PHE A 215 5.65 3.90 -10.41
CA PHE A 215 4.98 5.18 -10.23
C PHE A 215 3.50 5.04 -10.66
N GLY A 216 2.58 5.11 -9.69
CA GLY A 216 1.19 4.70 -9.86
C GLY A 216 0.99 3.19 -9.68
N GLY A 217 -0.27 2.77 -9.84
CA GLY A 217 -0.68 1.37 -9.66
C GLY A 217 -0.12 0.48 -10.77
N SER A 218 0.45 -0.65 -10.39
CA SER A 218 1.15 -1.49 -11.37
C SER A 218 0.21 -2.22 -12.34
N GLN A 219 -1.11 -2.24 -12.09
CA GLN A 219 -2.12 -2.82 -12.99
C GLN A 219 -2.16 -2.17 -14.36
N ASP A 220 -1.73 -0.92 -14.45
CA ASP A 220 -1.63 -0.15 -15.68
C ASP A 220 -0.31 -0.40 -16.42
N LEU A 221 0.53 -1.31 -15.91
CA LEU A 221 1.86 -1.65 -16.41
C LEU A 221 2.71 -0.40 -16.73
N PRO A 222 2.88 0.51 -15.76
CA PRO A 222 3.51 1.79 -16.01
C PRO A 222 4.95 1.60 -16.47
N ARG A 223 5.35 2.44 -17.44
CA ARG A 223 6.74 2.51 -17.93
C ARG A 223 7.72 2.75 -16.78
N TRP A 224 7.34 3.60 -15.84
CA TRP A 224 8.19 4.06 -14.74
C TRP A 224 8.16 3.04 -13.60
N ARG A 225 9.17 2.18 -13.60
CA ARG A 225 9.39 1.12 -12.62
C ARG A 225 10.83 1.10 -12.14
N GLY A 226 11.10 0.43 -11.04
CA GLY A 226 12.47 0.32 -10.52
C GLY A 226 12.63 -0.61 -9.34
N THR A 227 13.89 -0.75 -8.92
CA THR A 227 14.30 -1.35 -7.65
C THR A 227 14.94 -0.27 -6.79
N VAL A 228 15.18 -0.54 -5.50
CA VAL A 228 15.80 0.45 -4.59
C VAL A 228 17.16 0.96 -5.10
N ASP A 229 17.88 0.13 -5.84
CA ASP A 229 19.21 0.41 -6.40
C ASP A 229 19.19 0.74 -7.91
N CYS A 230 18.00 0.88 -8.50
CA CYS A 230 17.76 1.38 -9.86
C CYS A 230 16.47 2.22 -9.84
N PHE A 231 16.50 3.35 -9.12
CA PHE A 231 15.30 4.14 -8.80
C PHE A 231 15.08 5.36 -9.72
N ASP A 232 16.04 5.67 -10.60
CA ASP A 232 16.06 6.85 -11.46
C ASP A 232 14.77 7.02 -12.27
N ALA A 233 14.22 5.95 -12.84
CA ALA A 233 13.01 6.01 -13.64
C ALA A 233 11.78 6.42 -12.81
N VAL A 234 11.68 5.95 -11.57
CA VAL A 234 10.61 6.35 -10.65
C VAL A 234 10.84 7.79 -10.17
N LEU A 235 12.07 8.15 -9.83
CA LEU A 235 12.43 9.52 -9.43
C LEU A 235 12.16 10.54 -10.54
N ALA A 236 12.45 10.20 -11.79
CA ALA A 236 12.14 11.03 -12.95
C ALA A 236 10.64 11.31 -13.05
N ALA A 237 9.79 10.28 -12.89
CA ALA A 237 8.34 10.42 -12.92
C ALA A 237 7.81 11.29 -11.76
N VAL A 238 8.36 11.12 -10.55
CA VAL A 238 8.02 11.95 -9.38
C VAL A 238 8.38 13.41 -9.63
N LEU A 239 9.60 13.69 -10.11
CA LEU A 239 10.03 15.06 -10.42
C LEU A 239 9.22 15.68 -11.56
N GLU A 240 8.88 14.88 -12.58
CA GLU A 240 8.05 15.33 -13.70
C GLU A 240 6.63 15.69 -13.24
N GLU A 241 6.01 14.89 -12.36
CA GLU A 241 4.70 15.22 -11.81
C GLU A 241 4.74 16.54 -11.02
N ALA A 242 5.74 16.70 -10.15
CA ALA A 242 5.94 17.94 -9.39
C ALA A 242 6.23 19.15 -10.29
N PHE A 243 6.95 18.96 -11.41
CA PHE A 243 7.31 20.03 -12.33
C PHE A 243 6.12 20.47 -13.21
N VAL A 244 5.35 19.52 -13.73
CA VAL A 244 4.28 19.81 -14.70
C VAL A 244 2.95 20.14 -14.01
N ARG A 245 2.61 19.43 -12.93
CA ARG A 245 1.32 19.57 -12.24
C ARG A 245 1.38 20.39 -10.97
N GLU A 246 2.59 20.71 -10.50
CA GLU A 246 2.83 21.38 -9.22
C GLU A 246 2.18 20.64 -8.04
N SER A 247 2.07 19.31 -8.16
CA SER A 247 1.49 18.39 -7.19
C SER A 247 2.14 17.02 -7.36
N VAL A 248 2.38 16.28 -6.29
CA VAL A 248 3.04 14.97 -6.37
C VAL A 248 2.74 14.14 -5.12
N LEU A 249 2.51 12.83 -5.30
CA LEU A 249 2.34 11.85 -4.20
C LEU A 249 1.32 12.27 -3.11
N GLY A 250 0.26 12.97 -3.50
CA GLY A 250 -0.76 13.45 -2.57
C GLY A 250 -0.26 14.46 -1.52
N MET A 251 0.93 15.02 -1.70
CA MET A 251 1.47 16.03 -0.78
C MET A 251 0.55 17.26 -0.75
N PRO A 252 0.30 17.84 0.45
CA PRO A 252 -0.59 18.98 0.56
C PRO A 252 0.04 20.25 -0.01
N GLY A 253 -0.79 21.04 -0.69
CA GLY A 253 -0.41 22.32 -1.30
C GLY A 253 0.30 22.18 -2.64
N VAL A 254 0.80 23.30 -3.15
CA VAL A 254 1.58 23.36 -4.39
C VAL A 254 2.99 22.83 -4.10
N VAL A 255 3.42 21.80 -4.82
CA VAL A 255 4.74 21.18 -4.67
C VAL A 255 5.48 21.20 -6.00
N ARG A 256 6.41 22.14 -6.12
CA ARG A 256 7.37 22.25 -7.23
C ARG A 256 8.69 21.54 -6.89
N PRO A 257 9.57 21.25 -7.87
CA PRO A 257 10.80 20.50 -7.62
C PRO A 257 11.69 21.03 -6.49
N PRO A 258 11.90 22.36 -6.28
CA PRO A 258 12.70 22.83 -5.15
C PRO A 258 12.13 22.42 -3.79
N GLU A 259 10.81 22.49 -3.62
CA GLU A 259 10.16 22.09 -2.37
C GLU A 259 10.18 20.57 -2.20
N LEU A 260 9.98 19.80 -3.28
CA LEU A 260 10.10 18.35 -3.24
C LEU A 260 11.52 17.92 -2.84
N VAL A 261 12.53 18.46 -3.51
CA VAL A 261 13.94 18.16 -3.22
C VAL A 261 14.29 18.51 -1.79
N ARG A 262 13.92 19.72 -1.35
CA ARG A 262 14.12 20.15 0.04
C ARG A 262 13.46 19.18 1.01
N ARG A 263 12.18 18.81 0.82
CA ARG A 263 11.48 17.87 1.71
C ARG A 263 12.17 16.51 1.81
N VAL A 264 12.62 15.96 0.68
CA VAL A 264 13.31 14.65 0.63
C VAL A 264 14.69 14.74 1.28
N LEU A 265 15.46 15.79 1.03
CA LEU A 265 16.80 15.93 1.62
C LEU A 265 16.76 16.31 3.12
N ASP A 266 15.79 17.12 3.53
CA ASP A 266 15.52 17.48 4.93
C ASP A 266 14.77 16.37 5.69
N GLY A 267 14.42 15.27 5.02
CA GLY A 267 13.84 14.10 5.64
C GLY A 267 14.80 13.55 6.69
N GLY A 268 14.60 13.90 7.95
CA GLY A 268 15.35 13.26 9.03
C GLY A 268 15.21 11.73 8.97
N SER A 269 16.24 11.01 9.43
CA SER A 269 16.20 9.55 9.56
C SER A 269 15.26 9.06 10.69
N GLU A 270 14.61 9.98 11.40
CA GLU A 270 13.81 9.71 12.59
C GLU A 270 12.36 9.39 12.23
N GLY A 271 12.06 8.08 12.18
CA GLY A 271 10.74 7.48 12.39
C GLY A 271 9.53 8.07 11.62
N VAL A 272 8.34 7.63 12.04
CA VAL A 272 7.08 8.15 11.52
C VAL A 272 6.76 9.48 12.20
N ARG A 273 6.62 10.53 11.38
CA ARG A 273 6.29 11.89 11.85
C ARG A 273 4.88 11.96 12.42
N GLU A 274 4.73 12.69 13.53
CA GLU A 274 3.45 12.96 14.16
C GLU A 274 2.88 14.33 13.77
N GLY A 275 1.57 14.52 13.98
CA GLY A 275 0.90 15.80 13.76
C GLY A 275 0.82 16.24 12.30
N LEU A 276 1.01 15.31 11.36
CA LEU A 276 0.83 15.58 9.94
C LEU A 276 -0.66 15.78 9.62
N LYS A 277 -0.93 16.43 8.48
CA LYS A 277 -2.30 16.52 7.95
C LYS A 277 -2.64 15.25 7.18
N MET A 278 -3.93 14.91 7.16
CA MET A 278 -4.47 13.91 6.23
C MET A 278 -4.27 14.41 4.79
N SER A 279 -3.73 13.56 3.90
CA SER A 279 -3.51 13.92 2.50
C SER A 279 -4.81 13.98 1.71
N ARG A 280 -5.79 13.13 2.08
CA ARG A 280 -7.00 12.89 1.27
C ARG A 280 -6.66 12.37 -0.14
N ASN A 281 -5.49 11.74 -0.26
CA ASN A 281 -4.94 11.22 -1.50
C ASN A 281 -5.66 9.93 -1.91
N LEU A 282 -5.96 9.80 -3.19
CA LEU A 282 -6.43 8.53 -3.72
C LEU A 282 -5.35 7.93 -4.61
N ASP A 283 -5.04 8.58 -5.72
CA ASP A 283 -4.41 7.91 -6.84
C ASP A 283 -2.92 8.25 -7.04
N HIS A 284 -2.34 9.15 -6.24
CA HIS A 284 -0.95 9.60 -6.42
C HIS A 284 -0.01 8.93 -5.43
N TYR A 285 0.61 7.81 -5.82
CA TYR A 285 1.52 7.07 -4.94
C TYR A 285 2.59 6.33 -5.77
N ILE A 286 3.68 5.96 -5.12
CA ILE A 286 4.63 4.97 -5.64
C ILE A 286 4.20 3.65 -5.05
N GLU A 287 3.74 2.72 -5.89
CA GLU A 287 3.40 1.39 -5.42
C GLU A 287 4.67 0.59 -5.16
N ALA A 288 4.67 -0.18 -4.08
CA ALA A 288 5.75 -1.07 -3.70
C ALA A 288 5.26 -2.52 -3.74
N GLN A 289 5.94 -3.34 -4.53
CA GLN A 289 5.71 -4.79 -4.58
C GLN A 289 6.80 -5.49 -3.78
N ILE A 290 6.43 -6.00 -2.61
CA ILE A 290 7.32 -6.64 -1.65
C ILE A 290 7.42 -8.14 -1.98
N HIS A 291 8.62 -8.60 -2.31
CA HIS A 291 8.90 -9.99 -2.60
C HIS A 291 9.39 -10.70 -1.33
N GLY A 292 8.83 -11.88 -1.03
CA GLY A 292 9.14 -12.61 0.20
C GLY A 292 8.03 -12.49 1.25
N GLU A 293 8.24 -13.13 2.39
CA GLU A 293 7.35 -13.04 3.54
C GLU A 293 7.51 -11.68 4.24
N VAL A 294 6.41 -11.17 4.82
CA VAL A 294 6.41 -9.99 5.69
C VAL A 294 5.94 -10.44 7.06
N ARG A 295 6.87 -10.48 8.01
CA ARG A 295 6.60 -10.88 9.41
C ARG A 295 6.54 -9.65 10.29
N LEU A 296 5.56 -9.62 11.18
CA LEU A 296 5.30 -8.50 12.07
C LEU A 296 6.45 -8.24 13.05
N ASP A 297 6.97 -9.29 13.70
CA ASP A 297 8.11 -9.22 14.63
C ASP A 297 9.42 -8.71 13.98
N ARG A 298 9.62 -9.04 12.70
CA ARG A 298 10.85 -8.74 11.97
C ARG A 298 10.76 -7.42 11.24
N ASP A 299 9.71 -7.20 10.49
CA ASP A 299 9.65 -6.21 9.42
C ASP A 299 8.87 -4.95 9.77
N VAL A 300 8.02 -4.96 10.81
CA VAL A 300 7.20 -3.79 11.15
C VAL A 300 7.98 -2.85 12.07
N GLU A 301 7.96 -1.57 11.73
CA GLU A 301 8.51 -0.48 12.55
C GLU A 301 7.44 0.13 13.46
N ILE A 302 6.22 0.34 12.94
CA ILE A 302 5.08 0.90 13.69
C ILE A 302 3.76 0.54 13.01
N LEU A 303 2.73 0.35 13.82
CA LEU A 303 1.33 0.27 13.38
C LEU A 303 0.66 1.63 13.56
N VAL A 304 0.06 2.15 12.49
CA VAL A 304 -0.79 3.34 12.54
C VAL A 304 -2.24 2.92 12.29
N ALA A 305 -3.14 3.31 13.19
CA ALA A 305 -4.54 2.90 13.18
C ALA A 305 -5.54 4.06 13.16
N ASP A 306 -6.73 3.81 12.63
CA ASP A 306 -7.83 4.78 12.61
C ASP A 306 -8.55 4.82 13.97
N PRO A 307 -8.74 6.01 14.57
CA PRO A 307 -9.28 6.17 15.92
C PRO A 307 -10.71 5.65 16.08
N SER A 308 -11.47 5.46 14.99
CA SER A 308 -12.82 4.85 15.07
C SER A 308 -12.80 3.40 15.59
N PHE A 309 -11.65 2.72 15.53
CA PHE A 309 -11.45 1.38 16.09
C PHE A 309 -10.90 1.39 17.51
N GLN A 310 -10.53 2.54 18.08
CA GLN A 310 -9.89 2.60 19.40
C GLN A 310 -10.71 1.95 20.51
N GLU A 311 -12.05 2.01 20.39
CA GLU A 311 -12.97 1.27 21.23
C GLU A 311 -13.52 0.02 20.53
N GLY A 312 -13.53 -1.11 21.23
CA GLY A 312 -14.11 -2.37 20.79
C GLY A 312 -13.09 -3.46 20.47
N GLU A 313 -13.58 -4.58 19.94
CA GLU A 313 -12.79 -5.80 19.67
C GLU A 313 -11.60 -5.52 18.73
N THR A 314 -11.85 -4.88 17.59
CA THR A 314 -10.79 -4.55 16.62
C THR A 314 -9.68 -3.67 17.23
N GLY A 315 -10.03 -2.72 18.11
CA GLY A 315 -9.04 -1.91 18.84
C GLY A 315 -8.21 -2.76 19.79
N GLY A 316 -8.87 -3.68 20.51
CA GLY A 316 -8.22 -4.67 21.36
C GLY A 316 -7.19 -5.51 20.59
N ASP A 317 -7.57 -6.02 19.42
CA ASP A 317 -6.68 -6.81 18.56
C ASP A 317 -5.47 -5.99 18.07
N LEU A 318 -5.67 -4.72 17.71
CA LEU A 318 -4.59 -3.83 17.27
C LEU A 318 -3.62 -3.48 18.41
N MET A 319 -4.11 -3.31 19.63
CA MET A 319 -3.26 -3.14 20.82
C MET A 319 -2.50 -4.43 21.13
N ALA A 320 -3.17 -5.59 21.10
CA ALA A 320 -2.54 -6.88 21.33
C ALA A 320 -1.47 -7.20 20.27
N LEU A 321 -1.68 -6.79 19.02
CA LEU A 321 -0.68 -6.88 17.94
C LEU A 321 0.60 -6.13 18.29
N SER A 322 0.45 -4.87 18.72
CA SER A 322 1.56 -4.00 19.12
C SER A 322 2.35 -4.61 20.28
N GLU A 323 1.66 -5.09 21.32
CA GLU A 323 2.28 -5.73 22.48
C GLU A 323 2.99 -7.05 22.12
N ARG A 324 2.31 -7.94 21.38
CA ARG A 324 2.81 -9.28 21.05
C ARG A 324 4.05 -9.25 20.16
N PHE A 325 4.08 -8.35 19.19
CA PHE A 325 5.15 -8.31 18.17
C PHE A 325 6.17 -7.18 18.38
N GLY A 326 6.00 -6.35 19.42
CA GLY A 326 7.03 -5.44 19.90
C GLY A 326 7.27 -4.20 19.05
N PHE A 327 6.22 -3.65 18.45
CA PHE A 327 6.26 -2.36 17.74
C PHE A 327 5.24 -1.38 18.31
N PRO A 328 5.49 -0.06 18.27
CA PRO A 328 4.53 0.94 18.74
C PRO A 328 3.23 0.93 17.92
N LEU A 329 2.15 1.33 18.58
CA LEU A 329 0.86 1.66 17.99
C LEU A 329 0.61 3.16 18.11
N ARG A 330 0.23 3.79 17.01
CA ARG A 330 -0.19 5.19 16.95
C ARG A 330 -1.57 5.31 16.31
N TRP A 331 -2.38 6.22 16.80
CA TRP A 331 -3.64 6.58 16.17
C TRP A 331 -3.45 7.83 15.30
N HIS A 332 -3.91 7.81 14.06
CA HIS A 332 -3.89 9.00 13.21
C HIS A 332 -5.13 9.88 13.46
N ALA A 333 -5.21 11.05 12.82
CA ALA A 333 -6.25 12.06 13.06
C ALA A 333 -7.68 11.63 12.67
N GLY A 334 -7.90 10.41 12.16
CA GLY A 334 -9.20 9.91 11.73
C GLY A 334 -9.84 10.65 10.54
N SER A 335 -10.89 10.05 10.01
CA SER A 335 -11.75 10.66 9.00
C SER A 335 -13.21 10.35 9.29
N HIS A 336 -14.06 11.38 9.24
CA HIS A 336 -15.50 11.24 9.28
C HIS A 336 -16.19 12.11 8.22
N ILE A 337 -17.40 11.75 7.82
CA ILE A 337 -18.24 12.57 6.94
C ILE A 337 -19.70 12.48 7.37
N GLY A 338 -20.40 13.61 7.45
CA GLY A 338 -21.85 13.61 7.67
C GLY A 338 -22.58 13.10 6.43
N VAL A 339 -23.67 12.35 6.62
CA VAL A 339 -24.46 11.80 5.50
C VAL A 339 -24.88 12.89 4.51
N ALA A 340 -25.24 14.08 4.99
CA ALA A 340 -25.63 15.23 4.17
C ALA A 340 -24.48 15.84 3.35
N GLU A 341 -23.23 15.55 3.71
CA GLU A 341 -22.03 16.06 3.05
C GLU A 341 -21.48 15.09 2.00
N VAL A 342 -22.07 13.89 1.88
CA VAL A 342 -21.65 12.89 0.90
C VAL A 342 -22.06 13.35 -0.51
N PRO A 343 -21.10 13.54 -1.44
CA PRO A 343 -21.40 13.99 -2.78
C PRO A 343 -22.13 12.91 -3.60
N ALA A 344 -23.08 13.32 -4.43
CA ALA A 344 -23.78 12.43 -5.36
C ALA A 344 -23.03 12.24 -6.69
N ASP A 345 -22.03 13.08 -6.98
CA ASP A 345 -21.29 13.11 -8.25
C ASP A 345 -19.89 12.47 -8.16
N PHE A 346 -19.52 11.89 -7.02
CA PHE A 346 -18.25 11.18 -6.84
C PHE A 346 -18.47 9.71 -6.51
N ARG A 347 -17.91 8.82 -7.34
CA ARG A 347 -18.10 7.36 -7.29
C ARG A 347 -19.53 6.85 -7.51
N GLY A 348 -20.47 7.75 -7.82
CA GLY A 348 -21.80 7.42 -8.32
C GLY A 348 -22.93 7.99 -7.46
N PRO A 349 -24.14 8.10 -8.03
CA PRO A 349 -25.29 8.75 -7.37
C PRO A 349 -25.84 7.96 -6.18
N THR A 350 -25.42 6.71 -5.98
CA THR A 350 -25.87 5.84 -4.90
C THR A 350 -25.11 6.06 -3.59
N MET A 351 -24.00 6.81 -3.59
CA MET A 351 -23.17 7.02 -2.40
C MET A 351 -23.91 7.70 -1.24
N PRO A 352 -24.74 8.74 -1.42
CA PRO A 352 -25.48 9.34 -0.31
C PRO A 352 -26.48 8.37 0.35
N SER A 353 -27.18 7.54 -0.44
CA SER A 353 -28.13 6.57 0.12
C SER A 353 -27.42 5.41 0.82
N LEU A 354 -26.26 4.99 0.33
CA LEU A 354 -25.43 4.01 1.01
C LEU A 354 -24.89 4.57 2.33
N ALA A 355 -24.37 5.80 2.30
CA ALA A 355 -23.89 6.49 3.49
C ALA A 355 -24.97 6.56 4.58
N ALA A 356 -26.20 6.94 4.22
CA ALA A 356 -27.33 6.96 5.14
C ALA A 356 -27.62 5.60 5.79
N ARG A 357 -27.42 4.50 5.05
CA ARG A 357 -27.64 3.14 5.54
C ARG A 357 -26.55 2.67 6.49
N VAL A 358 -25.30 3.07 6.28
CA VAL A 358 -24.15 2.61 7.09
C VAL A 358 -23.81 3.55 8.24
N ALA A 359 -24.27 4.80 8.20
CA ALA A 359 -23.90 5.81 9.17
C ALA A 359 -24.32 5.44 10.60
N ARG A 360 -23.46 5.82 11.54
CA ARG A 360 -23.70 5.75 12.98
C ARG A 360 -23.92 7.18 13.47
N ASP A 361 -25.09 7.45 14.04
CA ASP A 361 -25.49 8.78 14.50
C ASP A 361 -25.34 9.88 13.41
N GLY A 362 -25.64 9.52 12.15
CA GLY A 362 -25.55 10.42 11.00
C GLY A 362 -24.13 10.65 10.45
N ILE A 363 -23.13 9.93 10.97
CA ILE A 363 -21.73 10.02 10.57
C ILE A 363 -21.25 8.71 9.94
N VAL A 364 -20.48 8.80 8.87
CA VAL A 364 -19.73 7.67 8.30
C VAL A 364 -18.24 7.84 8.63
N ASP A 365 -17.66 6.84 9.29
CA ASP A 365 -16.22 6.69 9.55
C ASP A 365 -15.73 5.31 9.07
N ALA A 366 -14.44 5.00 9.31
CA ALA A 366 -13.87 3.72 8.88
C ALA A 366 -14.59 2.52 9.50
N ARG A 367 -14.93 2.60 10.79
CA ARG A 367 -15.67 1.56 11.51
C ARG A 367 -17.09 1.35 10.99
N ALA A 368 -17.83 2.41 10.64
CA ALA A 368 -19.18 2.30 10.07
C ALA A 368 -19.18 1.50 8.74
N ILE A 369 -18.25 1.81 7.84
CA ILE A 369 -18.06 1.04 6.58
C ILE A 369 -17.58 -0.38 6.92
N GLY A 370 -16.73 -0.49 7.92
CA GLY A 370 -16.32 -1.71 8.59
C GLY A 370 -17.44 -2.70 8.90
N ASP A 371 -18.29 -2.25 9.81
CA ASP A 371 -19.47 -2.95 10.33
C ASP A 371 -20.42 -3.36 9.20
N ALA A 372 -20.62 -2.48 8.20
CA ALA A 372 -21.44 -2.77 7.03
C ALA A 372 -20.89 -3.92 6.17
N VAL A 373 -19.56 -4.00 5.96
CA VAL A 373 -18.96 -5.15 5.25
C VAL A 373 -19.11 -6.44 6.05
N ARG A 374 -18.94 -6.40 7.37
CA ARG A 374 -19.13 -7.59 8.22
C ARG A 374 -20.60 -8.04 8.21
N GLU A 375 -21.54 -7.11 8.20
CA GLU A 375 -22.97 -7.40 8.07
C GLU A 375 -23.33 -7.98 6.68
N LEU A 376 -22.78 -7.42 5.60
CA LEU A 376 -22.94 -7.96 4.26
C LEU A 376 -22.44 -9.41 4.17
N LYS A 377 -21.29 -9.73 4.80
CA LYS A 377 -20.73 -11.09 4.85
C LYS A 377 -21.63 -12.05 5.63
N ARG A 378 -22.16 -11.63 6.77
CA ARG A 378 -22.99 -12.46 7.67
C ARG A 378 -24.39 -12.68 7.12
N ASN A 379 -25.01 -11.61 6.62
CA ASN A 379 -26.41 -11.56 6.23
C ASN A 379 -26.58 -10.90 4.84
N PRO A 380 -26.05 -11.51 3.76
CA PRO A 380 -26.06 -10.92 2.42
C PRO A 380 -27.48 -10.64 1.91
N ASP A 381 -28.47 -11.40 2.37
CA ASP A 381 -29.87 -11.25 1.98
C ASP A 381 -30.47 -9.91 2.39
N THR A 382 -29.96 -9.30 3.46
CA THR A 382 -30.40 -7.97 3.91
C THR A 382 -30.00 -6.86 2.94
N TRP A 383 -29.05 -7.11 2.04
CA TRP A 383 -28.48 -6.13 1.09
C TRP A 383 -28.96 -6.31 -0.36
N ARG A 384 -29.86 -7.28 -0.63
CA ARG A 384 -30.34 -7.60 -1.98
C ARG A 384 -31.03 -6.43 -2.68
N ASP A 385 -31.56 -5.47 -1.93
CA ASP A 385 -32.12 -4.23 -2.45
C ASP A 385 -31.08 -3.33 -3.17
N ARG A 386 -29.79 -3.55 -2.89
CA ARG A 386 -28.66 -2.81 -3.48
C ARG A 386 -27.85 -3.59 -4.51
N GLY A 387 -28.19 -4.86 -4.74
CA GLY A 387 -27.55 -5.71 -5.75
C GLY A 387 -27.00 -7.01 -5.19
N SER A 388 -26.13 -7.65 -5.98
CA SER A 388 -25.39 -8.85 -5.58
C SER A 388 -24.34 -8.53 -4.52
N TYR A 389 -23.84 -9.58 -3.85
CA TYR A 389 -22.79 -9.45 -2.83
C TYR A 389 -21.57 -8.65 -3.34
N ASP A 390 -21.08 -8.98 -4.55
CA ASP A 390 -19.90 -8.33 -5.12
C ASP A 390 -20.16 -6.86 -5.50
N GLU A 391 -21.36 -6.54 -5.98
CA GLU A 391 -21.77 -5.15 -6.28
C GLU A 391 -21.83 -4.31 -5.01
N VAL A 392 -22.44 -4.80 -3.94
CA VAL A 392 -22.54 -4.07 -2.66
C VAL A 392 -21.17 -3.92 -2.02
N LEU A 393 -20.33 -4.97 -2.06
CA LEU A 393 -18.95 -4.89 -1.56
C LEU A 393 -18.14 -3.83 -2.33
N GLN A 394 -18.32 -3.75 -3.64
CA GLN A 394 -17.72 -2.70 -4.46
C GLN A 394 -18.28 -1.31 -4.10
N GLU A 395 -19.58 -1.15 -3.85
CA GLU A 395 -20.13 0.14 -3.39
C GLU A 395 -19.54 0.57 -2.03
N LEU A 396 -19.38 -0.34 -1.06
CA LEU A 396 -18.79 -0.05 0.25
C LEU A 396 -17.33 0.41 0.13
N LYS A 397 -16.56 -0.18 -0.79
CA LYS A 397 -15.22 0.30 -1.15
C LYS A 397 -15.27 1.69 -1.79
N LEU A 398 -16.24 1.97 -2.64
CA LEU A 398 -16.40 3.29 -3.24
C LEU A 398 -16.76 4.35 -2.19
N LEU A 399 -17.56 3.99 -1.19
CA LEU A 399 -17.84 4.85 -0.04
C LEU A 399 -16.59 5.11 0.81
N TRP A 400 -15.68 4.13 0.94
CA TRP A 400 -14.35 4.38 1.52
C TRP A 400 -13.58 5.46 0.74
N HIS A 401 -13.58 5.42 -0.59
CA HIS A 401 -12.94 6.48 -1.38
C HIS A 401 -13.58 7.86 -1.16
N VAL A 402 -14.90 7.93 -0.98
CA VAL A 402 -15.60 9.17 -0.60
C VAL A 402 -15.07 9.67 0.75
N LEU A 403 -15.01 8.79 1.75
CA LEU A 403 -14.52 9.14 3.09
C LEU A 403 -13.07 9.62 3.09
N VAL A 404 -12.19 8.97 2.32
CA VAL A 404 -10.79 9.40 2.16
C VAL A 404 -10.73 10.79 1.53
N ARG A 405 -11.50 11.04 0.47
CA ARG A 405 -11.42 12.27 -0.32
C ARG A 405 -12.07 13.48 0.37
N TYR A 406 -13.24 13.28 0.98
CA TYR A 406 -14.11 14.36 1.47
C TYR A 406 -14.30 14.38 2.98
N GLY A 407 -13.85 13.35 3.69
CA GLY A 407 -13.95 13.32 5.14
C GLY A 407 -13.08 14.38 5.82
N ARG A 408 -13.40 14.67 7.08
CA ARG A 408 -12.69 15.62 7.95
C ARG A 408 -12.15 14.92 9.18
N SER A 409 -11.11 15.48 9.77
CA SER A 409 -10.59 14.99 11.05
C SER A 409 -11.45 15.56 12.18
N PRO A 410 -11.78 14.78 13.23
CA PRO A 410 -12.50 15.28 14.39
C PRO A 410 -11.78 16.47 15.02
N GLY A 411 -12.51 17.54 15.35
CA GLY A 411 -11.94 18.76 15.94
C GLY A 411 -11.49 19.85 14.95
N THR A 412 -11.55 19.60 13.64
CA THR A 412 -11.33 20.66 12.63
C THR A 412 -12.64 21.42 12.38
N THR A 413 -12.94 22.45 13.18
CA THR A 413 -14.02 23.39 12.87
C THR A 413 -13.66 24.22 11.63
N THR A 414 -14.50 24.19 10.61
CA THR A 414 -14.39 25.09 9.46
C THR A 414 -14.69 26.52 9.89
N SER A 415 -13.72 27.42 9.79
CA SER A 415 -14.04 28.83 9.55
C SER A 415 -14.63 28.91 8.15
N SER A 416 -15.97 28.89 8.09
CA SER A 416 -16.73 29.21 6.90
C SER A 416 -16.35 30.63 6.46
N THR A 417 -15.47 30.77 5.48
CA THR A 417 -15.39 31.99 4.67
C THR A 417 -16.62 32.02 3.78
N THR A 418 -17.54 32.93 4.12
CA THR A 418 -18.64 33.45 3.29
C THR A 418 -18.16 33.97 1.95
#